data_AF-A0A0L7K4A9-F1
#
_entry.id   AF-A0A0L7K4A9-F1
#
_cell.length_a   1.000
_cell.length_b   1.000
_cell.length_c   1.000
_cell.angle_alpha   90.00
_cell.angle_beta   90.00
_cell.angle_gamma   90.00
#
_symmetry.space_group_name_H-M   'P 1'
#
loop_
_entity.id
_entity.type
_entity.pdbx_description
1 polymer ?
#
loop_
_entity_poly.entity_id
_entity_poly.type
_entity_poly.pdbx_seq_one_letter_code
_entity_poly.pdbx_strand_id
1 'polypeptide(L)'
;MGKFDAQFFRVHYKQANTMEPMSRKLLEHAYSAIYDSGINPLQLRGKKVGVFIGTSFSESERNVIYENVQRNGFGITGANKSMYANRISYWIDGKGPSYSLDLACASSMACLEHAYRSISSGQCEAAIVGGCNLCMHPSVSLNIKR
;
A
#
# COMPACT_ATOMS: atom_id res chain seq x y z
N MET A 1 1.93 17.71 9.01
CA MET A 1 1.06 16.64 8.48
C MET A 1 0.76 16.96 7.02
N GLY A 2 1.25 16.13 6.09
CA GLY A 2 1.24 16.43 4.65
C GLY A 2 -0.15 16.47 4.02
N LYS A 3 -0.26 17.13 2.87
CA LYS A 3 -1.46 17.15 2.02
C LYS A 3 -1.75 15.71 1.53
N PHE A 4 -2.92 15.16 1.89
CA PHE A 4 -3.48 13.91 1.35
C PHE A 4 -4.97 14.15 1.10
N ASP A 5 -5.42 13.88 -0.12
CA ASP A 5 -6.82 14.07 -0.52
C ASP A 5 -7.69 12.86 -0.10
N ALA A 6 -8.04 12.83 1.19
CA ALA A 6 -8.81 11.74 1.77
C ALA A 6 -10.17 11.53 1.09
N GLN A 7 -10.83 12.61 0.65
CA GLN A 7 -12.15 12.53 0.01
C GLN A 7 -12.04 11.86 -1.36
N PHE A 8 -11.04 12.23 -2.18
CA PHE A 8 -10.78 11.59 -3.47
C PHE A 8 -10.55 10.07 -3.34
N PHE A 9 -9.82 9.65 -2.30
CA PHE A 9 -9.55 8.22 -2.04
C PHE A 9 -10.63 7.49 -1.25
N ARG A 10 -11.81 8.11 -1.02
CA ARG A 10 -12.93 7.53 -0.26
C ARG A 10 -12.53 7.09 1.16
N VAL A 11 -11.61 7.83 1.78
CA VAL A 11 -11.16 7.61 3.15
C VAL A 11 -11.83 8.62 4.07
N HIS A 12 -12.48 8.14 5.13
CA HIS A 12 -13.07 9.02 6.12
C HIS A 12 -11.98 9.82 6.87
N TYR A 13 -12.19 11.11 7.14
CA TYR A 13 -11.18 12.00 7.74
C TYR A 13 -10.53 11.43 9.02
N LYS A 14 -11.33 10.86 9.93
CA LYS A 14 -10.81 10.20 11.15
C LYS A 14 -9.85 9.05 10.83
N GLN A 15 -10.14 8.27 9.80
CA GLN A 15 -9.28 7.17 9.36
C GLN A 15 -8.03 7.71 8.65
N ALA A 16 -8.15 8.76 7.85
CA ALA A 16 -7.00 9.38 7.16
C ALA A 16 -5.93 9.89 8.14
N ASN A 17 -6.35 10.36 9.32
CA ASN A 17 -5.43 10.80 10.38
C ASN A 17 -4.66 9.65 11.04
N THR A 18 -5.24 8.44 11.05
CA THR A 18 -4.58 7.24 11.59
C THR A 18 -3.84 6.44 10.52
N MET A 19 -3.95 6.82 9.25
CA MET A 19 -3.22 6.15 8.17
C MET A 19 -1.75 6.48 8.22
N GLU A 20 -0.95 5.44 8.05
CA GLU A 20 0.48 5.57 7.85
C GLU A 20 0.81 6.46 6.63
N PRO A 21 1.82 7.34 6.71
CA PRO A 21 2.21 8.20 5.60
C PRO A 21 2.51 7.43 4.30
N MET A 22 3.15 6.27 4.38
CA MET A 22 3.43 5.42 3.22
C MET A 22 2.16 4.94 2.52
N SER A 23 1.15 4.50 3.29
CA SER A 23 -0.14 4.07 2.73
C SER A 23 -0.85 5.20 1.97
N ARG A 24 -0.79 6.43 2.50
CA ARG A 24 -1.35 7.62 1.82
C ARG A 24 -0.63 7.92 0.50
N LYS A 25 0.71 7.88 0.50
CA LYS A 25 1.50 8.12 -0.71
C LYS A 25 1.36 7.02 -1.75
N LEU A 26 1.24 5.77 -1.32
CA LEU A 26 0.96 4.66 -2.22
C LEU A 26 -0.36 4.84 -2.99
N LEU A 27 -1.42 5.35 -2.35
CA LEU A 27 -2.66 5.67 -3.05
C LEU A 27 -2.48 6.76 -4.12
N GLU A 28 -1.78 7.84 -3.78
CA GLU A 28 -1.47 8.93 -4.71
C GLU A 28 -0.61 8.46 -5.90
N HIS A 29 0.40 7.64 -5.64
CA HIS A 29 1.28 7.10 -6.67
C HIS A 29 0.60 6.03 -7.51
N ALA A 30 -0.27 5.19 -6.93
CA ALA A 30 -1.08 4.24 -7.69
C ALA A 30 -2.02 4.97 -8.66
N TYR A 31 -2.69 6.05 -8.21
CA TYR A 31 -3.49 6.89 -9.10
C TYR A 31 -2.64 7.51 -10.21
N SER A 32 -1.49 8.08 -9.87
CA SER A 32 -0.58 8.70 -10.85
C SER A 32 -0.10 7.69 -11.89
N ALA A 33 0.24 6.46 -11.48
CA ALA A 33 0.66 5.39 -12.39
C ALA A 33 -0.47 4.92 -13.31
N ILE A 34 -1.71 4.81 -12.79
CA ILE A 34 -2.87 4.50 -13.63
C ILE A 34 -3.10 5.61 -14.65
N TYR A 35 -3.03 6.87 -14.22
CA TYR A 35 -3.19 8.02 -15.10
C TYR A 35 -2.09 8.08 -16.19
N ASP A 36 -0.83 7.83 -15.81
CA ASP A 36 0.31 7.77 -16.72
C ASP A 36 0.16 6.67 -17.78
N SER A 37 -0.46 5.53 -17.43
CA SER A 37 -0.78 4.46 -18.38
C SER A 37 -1.87 4.83 -19.41
N GLY A 38 -2.50 6.01 -19.30
CA GLY A 38 -3.61 6.44 -20.15
C GLY A 38 -4.94 5.74 -19.84
N ILE A 39 -5.01 4.97 -18.75
CA ILE A 39 -6.20 4.24 -18.33
C ILE A 39 -7.02 5.10 -17.36
N ASN A 40 -8.33 5.21 -17.60
CA ASN A 40 -9.23 5.78 -16.60
C ASN A 40 -9.44 4.77 -15.46
N PRO A 41 -9.20 5.12 -14.18
CA PRO A 41 -9.41 4.21 -13.04
C PRO A 41 -10.80 3.55 -13.00
N LEU A 42 -11.84 4.20 -13.53
CA LEU A 42 -13.19 3.63 -13.62
C LEU A 42 -13.25 2.38 -14.50
N GLN A 43 -12.36 2.25 -15.49
CA GLN A 43 -12.27 1.09 -16.36
C GLN A 43 -11.66 -0.13 -15.66
N LEU A 44 -11.05 0.04 -14.48
CA LEU A 44 -10.46 -1.04 -13.67
C LEU A 44 -11.48 -1.64 -12.69
N ARG A 45 -12.65 -1.03 -12.52
CA ARG A 45 -13.64 -1.49 -11.55
C ARG A 45 -14.21 -2.85 -11.93
N GLY A 46 -14.20 -3.79 -10.99
CA GLY A 46 -14.69 -5.16 -11.17
C GLY A 46 -13.75 -6.05 -11.98
N LYS A 47 -12.64 -5.51 -12.52
CA LYS A 47 -11.66 -6.25 -13.30
C LYS A 47 -10.69 -7.05 -12.43
N LYS A 48 -10.07 -8.07 -13.01
CA LYS A 48 -9.04 -8.87 -12.34
C LYS A 48 -7.72 -8.10 -12.35
N VAL A 49 -7.67 -6.98 -11.62
CA VAL A 49 -6.45 -6.19 -11.43
C VAL A 49 -5.77 -6.64 -10.15
N GLY A 50 -4.53 -7.12 -10.25
CA GLY A 50 -3.72 -7.48 -9.10
C GLY A 50 -3.04 -6.25 -8.48
N VAL A 51 -2.75 -6.29 -7.18
CA VAL A 51 -2.01 -5.26 -6.46
C VAL A 51 -0.95 -5.90 -5.56
N PHE A 52 0.31 -5.59 -5.85
CA PHE A 52 1.48 -6.21 -5.21
C PHE A 52 2.38 -5.11 -4.65
N ILE A 53 2.47 -5.01 -3.32
CA ILE A 53 3.27 -3.95 -2.66
C ILE A 53 4.44 -4.55 -1.87
N GLY A 54 5.65 -4.21 -2.28
CA GLY A 54 6.87 -4.55 -1.57
C GLY A 54 7.10 -3.60 -0.38
N THR A 55 7.20 -4.15 0.82
CA THR A 55 7.47 -3.36 2.03
C THR A 55 8.11 -4.25 3.09
N SER A 56 9.04 -3.71 3.86
CA SER A 56 9.70 -4.48 4.92
C SER A 56 9.32 -4.00 6.30
N PHE A 57 9.57 -2.72 6.58
CA PHE A 57 9.44 -2.19 7.91
C PHE A 57 8.33 -1.13 7.99
N SER A 58 7.41 -1.30 8.94
CA SER A 58 6.45 -0.26 9.33
C SER A 58 6.73 0.16 10.77
N GLU A 59 7.27 1.36 10.92
CA GLU A 59 7.58 1.94 12.23
C GLU A 59 6.33 2.30 13.03
N SER A 60 5.25 2.64 12.33
CA SER A 60 3.99 2.95 12.96
C SER A 60 3.20 1.71 13.36
N GLU A 61 3.36 0.57 12.70
CA GLU A 61 2.60 -0.65 13.01
C GLU A 61 2.77 -1.06 14.47
N ARG A 62 4.02 -1.14 14.96
CA ARG A 62 4.31 -1.48 16.35
C ARG A 62 3.70 -0.48 17.33
N ASN A 63 3.94 0.81 17.09
CA ASN A 63 3.48 1.90 17.94
C ASN A 63 1.94 1.99 17.99
N VAL A 64 1.26 1.90 16.84
CA VAL A 64 -0.18 2.13 16.71
C VAL A 64 -1.00 0.91 17.13
N ILE A 65 -0.51 -0.31 16.86
CA ILE A 65 -1.27 -1.53 17.14
C ILE A 65 -1.02 -2.04 18.56
N TYR A 66 0.23 -1.98 19.04
CA TYR A 66 0.62 -2.68 20.28
C TYR A 66 0.91 -1.75 21.47
N GLU A 67 1.48 -0.56 21.23
CA GLU A 67 1.99 0.30 22.32
C GLU A 67 1.04 1.46 22.66
N ASN A 68 0.40 2.08 21.66
CA ASN A 68 -0.57 3.15 21.82
C ASN A 68 -1.94 2.72 21.30
N VAL A 69 -2.59 1.78 22.00
CA VAL A 69 -3.92 1.26 21.65
C VAL A 69 -4.97 2.37 21.74
N GLN A 70 -5.10 3.14 20.66
CA GLN A 70 -6.14 4.14 20.49
C GLN A 70 -7.45 3.41 20.18
N ARG A 71 -8.43 3.51 21.07
CA ARG A 71 -9.79 2.94 20.88
C ARG A 71 -10.61 3.77 19.88
N ASN A 72 -10.09 3.98 18.67
CA ASN A 72 -10.77 4.71 17.60
C ASN A 72 -11.28 3.78 16.47
N GLY A 73 -11.03 2.47 16.56
CA GLY A 73 -11.46 1.47 15.58
C GLY A 73 -10.64 1.43 14.28
N PHE A 74 -9.70 2.37 14.09
CA PHE A 74 -8.93 2.50 12.85
C PHE A 74 -7.45 2.09 12.99
N GLY A 75 -6.95 1.79 14.19
CA GLY A 75 -5.53 1.46 14.41
C GLY A 75 -5.01 0.36 13.47
N ILE A 76 -5.67 -0.79 13.44
CA ILE A 76 -5.28 -1.92 12.57
C ILE A 76 -5.37 -1.54 11.09
N THR A 77 -6.49 -0.96 10.65
CA THR A 77 -6.65 -0.59 9.23
C THR A 77 -5.76 0.57 8.80
N GLY A 78 -5.27 1.37 9.75
CA GLY A 78 -4.40 2.52 9.51
C GLY A 78 -2.93 2.15 9.36
N ALA A 79 -2.47 1.10 10.04
CA ALA A 79 -1.04 0.80 10.17
C ALA A 79 -0.63 -0.62 9.72
N ASN A 80 -1.57 -1.56 9.53
CA ASN A 80 -1.19 -2.91 9.12
C ASN A 80 -0.66 -2.94 7.68
N LYS A 81 0.47 -3.63 7.45
CA LYS A 81 1.12 -3.68 6.12
C LYS A 81 0.20 -4.16 4.98
N SER A 82 -0.71 -5.10 5.25
CA SER A 82 -1.66 -5.61 4.23
C SER A 82 -2.56 -4.49 3.67
N MET A 83 -2.77 -3.41 4.43
CA MET A 83 -3.58 -2.28 4.00
C MET A 83 -2.93 -1.48 2.88
N TYR A 84 -1.62 -1.60 2.65
CA TYR A 84 -0.95 -0.91 1.55
C TYR A 84 -1.46 -1.38 0.19
N ALA A 85 -1.54 -2.69 -0.03
CA ALA A 85 -2.13 -3.26 -1.24
C ALA A 85 -3.67 -3.15 -1.20
N ASN A 86 -4.28 -3.54 -0.08
CA ASN A 86 -5.73 -3.69 0.00
C ASN A 86 -6.48 -2.36 -0.17
N ARG A 87 -5.91 -1.23 0.27
CA ARG A 87 -6.54 0.09 0.05
C ARG A 87 -6.53 0.52 -1.41
N ILE A 88 -5.44 0.22 -2.14
CA ILE A 88 -5.39 0.47 -3.59
C ILE A 88 -6.44 -0.40 -4.29
N SER A 89 -6.46 -1.71 -4.00
CA SER A 89 -7.45 -2.66 -4.54
C SER A 89 -8.88 -2.20 -4.27
N TYR A 90 -9.16 -1.75 -3.04
CA TYR A 90 -10.45 -1.23 -2.65
C TYR A 90 -10.82 0.04 -3.44
N TRP A 91 -9.88 0.98 -3.59
CA TRP A 91 -10.12 2.25 -4.28
C TRP A 91 -10.41 2.06 -5.77
N ILE A 92 -9.65 1.20 -6.46
CA ILE A 92 -9.88 0.87 -7.88
C ILE A 92 -10.98 -0.17 -8.10
N ASP A 93 -11.54 -0.76 -7.03
CA ASP A 93 -12.51 -1.86 -7.09
C ASP A 93 -11.97 -3.10 -7.85
N GLY A 94 -10.68 -3.38 -7.68
CA GLY A 94 -9.96 -4.48 -8.31
C GLY A 94 -10.23 -5.81 -7.63
N LYS A 95 -10.37 -6.88 -8.44
CA LYS A 95 -10.74 -8.24 -8.00
C LYS A 95 -9.62 -9.26 -8.17
N GLY A 96 -8.41 -8.83 -8.52
CA GLY A 96 -7.24 -9.70 -8.61
C GLY A 96 -6.57 -9.93 -7.25
N PRO A 97 -5.42 -10.65 -7.25
CA PRO A 97 -4.62 -10.86 -6.04
C PRO A 97 -4.21 -9.52 -5.40
N SER A 98 -4.31 -9.40 -4.09
CA SER A 98 -3.98 -8.16 -3.36
C SER A 98 -3.20 -8.50 -2.10
N TYR A 99 -1.90 -8.20 -2.07
CA TYR A 99 -1.07 -8.47 -0.89
C TYR A 99 0.20 -7.61 -0.86
N SER A 100 0.79 -7.58 0.33
CA SER A 100 2.09 -6.98 0.57
C SER A 100 3.11 -8.08 0.89
N LEU A 101 4.32 -7.93 0.36
CA LEU A 101 5.39 -8.90 0.47
C LEU A 101 6.61 -8.26 1.12
N ASP A 102 7.26 -9.01 2.01
CA ASP A 102 8.52 -8.64 2.64
C ASP A 102 9.60 -9.68 2.30
N LEU A 103 10.51 -9.29 1.42
CA LEU A 103 11.77 -9.95 1.12
C LEU A 103 12.95 -8.97 1.32
N ALA A 104 12.87 -8.14 2.37
CA ALA A 104 13.83 -7.08 2.64
C ALA A 104 14.03 -6.16 1.41
N CYS A 105 15.28 -5.85 1.07
CA CYS A 105 15.63 -4.96 -0.04
C CYS A 105 15.13 -5.46 -1.42
N ALA A 106 14.80 -6.74 -1.57
CA ALA A 106 14.34 -7.33 -2.83
C ALA A 106 12.81 -7.27 -2.99
N SER A 107 12.07 -6.76 -2.00
CA SER A 107 10.60 -6.85 -1.94
C SER A 107 9.89 -6.31 -3.19
N SER A 108 10.25 -5.12 -3.67
CA SER A 108 9.60 -4.50 -4.83
C SER A 108 9.86 -5.25 -6.13
N MET A 109 11.09 -5.75 -6.31
CA MET A 109 11.46 -6.56 -7.48
C MET A 109 10.73 -7.91 -7.47
N ALA A 110 10.60 -8.54 -6.31
CA ALA A 110 9.83 -9.76 -6.19
C ALA A 110 8.33 -9.53 -6.45
N CYS A 111 7.76 -8.40 -6.01
CA CYS A 111 6.39 -8.03 -6.38
C CYS A 111 6.21 -7.87 -7.89
N LEU A 112 7.21 -7.34 -8.60
CA LEU A 112 7.17 -7.25 -10.06
C LEU A 112 7.16 -8.63 -10.72
N GLU A 113 8.01 -9.55 -10.27
CA GLU A 113 8.04 -10.94 -10.74
C GLU A 113 6.70 -11.64 -10.47
N HIS A 114 6.13 -11.45 -9.28
CA HIS A 114 4.81 -12.01 -8.93
C HIS A 114 3.70 -11.47 -9.82
N ALA A 115 3.69 -10.17 -10.10
CA ALA A 115 2.73 -9.55 -11.01
C ALA A 115 2.86 -10.09 -12.44
N TYR A 116 4.09 -10.20 -12.96
CA TYR A 116 4.36 -10.78 -14.27
C TYR A 116 3.82 -12.22 -14.37
N ARG A 117 4.06 -13.05 -13.36
CA ARG A 117 3.54 -14.44 -13.31
C ARG A 117 2.02 -14.49 -13.21
N SER A 118 1.39 -13.64 -12.39
CA SER A 118 -0.06 -13.60 -12.26
C SER A 118 -0.74 -13.15 -13.56
N ILE A 119 -0.13 -12.24 -14.32
CA ILE A 119 -0.61 -11.87 -15.65
C ILE A 119 -0.41 -13.02 -16.64
N SER A 120 0.80 -13.58 -16.70
CA SER A 120 1.15 -14.65 -17.65
C SER A 120 0.33 -15.92 -17.46
N SER A 121 -0.12 -16.20 -16.23
CA SER A 121 -0.98 -17.34 -15.90
C SER A 121 -2.49 -17.05 -16.03
N GLY A 122 -2.88 -15.84 -16.41
CA GLY A 122 -4.29 -15.44 -16.55
C GLY A 122 -5.03 -15.22 -15.23
N GLN A 123 -4.33 -15.15 -14.09
CA GLN A 123 -4.94 -14.83 -12.79
C GLN A 123 -5.39 -13.37 -12.72
N CYS A 124 -4.66 -12.46 -13.37
CA CYS A 124 -5.03 -11.06 -13.50
C CYS A 124 -4.76 -10.54 -14.92
N GLU A 125 -5.52 -9.53 -15.36
CA GLU A 125 -5.37 -8.92 -16.70
C GLU A 125 -4.44 -7.71 -16.69
N ALA A 126 -4.27 -7.11 -15.51
CA ALA A 126 -3.36 -6.02 -15.25
C ALA A 126 -2.89 -6.08 -13.79
N ALA A 127 -1.82 -5.39 -13.45
CA ALA A 127 -1.32 -5.33 -12.09
C ALA A 127 -0.77 -3.95 -11.74
N ILE A 128 -0.96 -3.55 -10.48
CA ILE A 128 -0.26 -2.43 -9.86
C ILE A 128 0.85 -3.02 -9.01
N VAL A 129 2.07 -2.60 -9.28
CA VAL A 129 3.26 -2.99 -8.52
C VAL A 129 3.83 -1.74 -7.87
N GLY A 130 4.13 -1.83 -6.58
CA GLY A 130 4.69 -0.72 -5.82
C GLY A 130 5.69 -1.17 -4.78
N GLY A 131 6.46 -0.22 -4.28
CA GLY A 131 7.34 -0.40 -3.14
C GLY A 131 7.31 0.84 -2.26
N CYS A 132 7.38 0.67 -0.94
CA CYS A 132 7.48 1.78 -0.01
C CYS A 132 8.47 1.49 1.10
N ASN A 133 9.20 2.53 1.52
CA ASN A 133 10.05 2.52 2.69
C ASN A 133 10.12 3.94 3.26
N LEU A 134 10.04 4.07 4.58
CA LEU A 134 10.13 5.34 5.28
C LEU A 134 10.91 5.12 6.57
N CYS A 135 11.96 5.92 6.76
CA CYS A 135 12.77 5.93 7.97
C CYS A 135 12.36 7.13 8.84
N MET A 136 11.62 6.90 9.93
CA MET A 136 11.12 7.95 10.82
C MET A 136 11.94 8.05 12.12
N HIS A 137 12.37 6.92 12.66
CA HIS A 137 13.06 6.84 13.96
C HIS A 137 14.54 6.53 13.76
N PRO A 138 15.46 7.29 14.41
CA PRO A 138 16.90 7.10 14.23
C PRO A 138 17.38 5.70 14.63
N SER A 139 16.65 5.01 15.53
CA SER A 139 16.94 3.63 15.93
C SER A 139 17.06 2.68 14.75
N VAL A 140 16.29 2.87 13.66
CA VAL A 140 16.34 2.00 12.49
C VAL A 140 17.74 2.04 11.87
N SER A 141 18.26 3.24 11.63
CA SER A 141 19.59 3.42 11.05
C SER A 141 20.70 3.01 12.03
N LEU A 142 20.53 3.24 13.34
CA LEU A 142 21.50 2.84 14.36
C LEU A 142 21.64 1.32 14.47
N ASN A 143 20.57 0.55 14.31
CA ASN A 143 20.61 -0.91 14.35
C ASN A 143 21.18 -1.57 13.08
N ILE A 144 21.47 -0.79 12.04
CA ILE A 144 22.08 -1.27 10.79
C ILE A 144 23.55 -0.83 10.68
N LYS A 145 23.98 0.15 11.48
CA LYS A 145 25.40 0.53 11.58
C LYS A 145 26.19 -0.62 12.22
N ARG A 146 27.24 -1.05 11.52
CA ARG A 146 28.25 -1.99 12.04
C ARG A 146 29.18 -1.28 13.00
#